data_AF-A0A379LS86-F1
#
_entry.id   AF-A0A379LS86-F1
#
_cell.length_a   1.000
_cell.length_b   1.000
_cell.length_c   1.000
_cell.angle_alpha   90.00
_cell.angle_beta   90.00
_cell.angle_gamma   90.00
#
_symmetry.space_group_name_H-M   'P 1'
#
loop_
_entity.id
_entity.type
_entity.pdbx_description
1 polymer ?
#
loop_
_entity_poly.entity_id
_entity_poly.type
_entity_poly.pdbx_seq_one_letter_code
_entity_poly.pdbx_strand_id
1 'polypeptide(L)' 'MSAESPENISSDLSQFVGTHFVYTYDNGWKYEWYARNETTCDYRIHQGLVGGRWVTNQKMHAIQFAPGI' A
#
# COMPACT_ATOMS: atom_id res chain seq x y z
N MET A 1 -17.98 -26.25 5.41
CA MET A 1 -17.18 -25.01 5.43
C MET A 1 -15.81 -25.41 5.93
N SER A 2 -14.87 -25.65 5.03
CA SER A 2 -13.54 -26.14 5.38
C SER A 2 -12.74 -24.98 5.97
N ALA A 3 -12.23 -25.14 7.18
CA ALA A 3 -11.32 -24.19 7.79
C ALA A 3 -10.02 -24.18 6.97
N GLU A 4 -9.67 -23.02 6.40
CA GLU A 4 -8.38 -22.80 5.77
C GLU A 4 -7.27 -22.91 6.83
N SER A 5 -6.30 -23.78 6.55
CA SER A 5 -5.08 -23.95 7.34
C SER A 5 -4.22 -22.67 7.29
N PRO A 6 -3.60 -22.22 8.40
CA PRO A 6 -2.93 -20.90 8.49
C PRO A 6 -1.61 -20.78 7.70
N GLU A 7 -1.19 -21.80 6.95
CA GLU A 7 0.18 -21.89 6.43
C GLU A 7 0.43 -21.19 5.07
N ASN A 8 -0.52 -20.42 4.52
CA ASN A 8 -0.35 -19.81 3.19
C ASN A 8 -0.83 -18.35 3.08
N ILE A 9 -0.82 -17.58 4.17
CA ILE A 9 -1.21 -16.16 4.14
C ILE A 9 -0.06 -15.26 3.63
N SER A 10 1.19 -15.75 3.68
CA SER A 10 2.38 -14.90 3.58
C SER A 10 2.70 -14.34 2.19
N SER A 11 2.08 -14.81 1.09
CA SER A 11 2.59 -14.51 -0.26
C SER A 11 1.58 -13.96 -1.26
N ASP A 12 0.27 -14.02 -0.98
CA ASP A 12 -0.73 -13.55 -1.96
C ASP A 12 -1.08 -12.08 -1.74
N LEU A 13 -0.39 -11.20 -2.47
CA LEU A 13 -0.67 -9.76 -2.49
C LEU A 13 -1.64 -9.35 -3.61
N SER A 14 -2.30 -10.29 -4.29
CA SER A 14 -3.18 -9.99 -5.43
C SER A 14 -4.33 -9.05 -5.08
N GLN A 15 -4.84 -9.13 -3.85
CA GLN A 15 -5.90 -8.26 -3.34
C GLN A 15 -5.41 -6.83 -3.04
N PHE A 16 -4.11 -6.64 -2.83
CA PHE A 16 -3.50 -5.35 -2.50
C PHE A 16 -2.94 -4.65 -3.74
N VAL A 17 -2.32 -5.40 -4.65
CA VAL A 17 -1.76 -4.86 -5.91
C VAL A 17 -2.86 -4.23 -6.77
N GLY A 18 -2.59 -3.06 -7.33
CA GLY A 18 -3.54 -2.26 -8.09
C GLY A 18 -4.40 -1.33 -7.24
N THR A 19 -4.35 -1.44 -5.91
CA THR A 19 -5.09 -0.54 -5.03
C THR A 19 -4.49 0.86 -5.07
N HIS A 20 -5.38 1.85 -5.19
CA HIS A 20 -5.07 3.26 -5.14
C HIS A 20 -5.82 3.90 -3.98
N PHE A 21 -5.11 4.57 -3.08
CA PHE A 21 -5.73 5.19 -1.91
C PHE A 21 -5.17 6.58 -1.63
N VAL A 22 -6.09 7.44 -1.19
CA VAL A 22 -5.82 8.81 -0.73
C VAL A 22 -6.19 8.86 0.73
N TYR A 23 -5.26 9.31 1.57
CA TYR A 23 -5.43 9.34 3.01
C TYR A 23 -4.91 10.63 3.60
N THR A 24 -5.50 11.02 4.72
CA THR A 24 -5.16 12.23 5.45
C THR A 24 -4.75 11.81 6.85
N TYR A 25 -3.53 12.15 7.24
CA TYR A 25 -3.07 12.00 8.60
C TYR A 25 -3.78 13.00 9.53
N ASP A 26 -3.85 12.69 10.83
CA ASP A 26 -4.48 13.57 11.83
C ASP A 26 -3.84 14.96 11.91
N ASN A 27 -2.57 15.10 11.52
CA ASN A 27 -1.86 16.38 11.42
C ASN A 27 -2.22 17.19 10.15
N GLY A 28 -3.20 16.75 9.38
CA GLY A 28 -3.69 17.40 8.16
C GLY A 28 -2.87 17.11 6.90
N TRP A 29 -1.85 16.25 6.98
CA TRP A 29 -1.06 15.92 5.80
C TRP A 29 -1.80 14.95 4.89
N LYS A 30 -1.91 15.28 3.61
CA LYS A 30 -2.67 14.51 2.63
C LYS A 30 -1.73 13.82 1.65
N TYR A 31 -1.87 12.50 1.56
CA TYR A 31 -1.05 11.62 0.75
C TYR A 31 -1.92 10.80 -0.20
N GLU A 32 -1.34 10.39 -1.30
CA GLU A 32 -1.90 9.51 -2.30
C GLU A 32 -0.86 8.44 -2.62
N TRP A 33 -1.29 7.19 -2.72
CA TRP A 33 -0.40 6.05 -2.88
C TRP A 33 -1.04 4.97 -3.75
N TYR A 34 -0.23 4.33 -4.58
CA TYR A 34 -0.65 3.31 -5.53
C TYR A 34 0.27 2.08 -5.49
N ALA A 35 -0.31 0.90 -5.28
CA ALA A 35 0.39 -0.39 -5.36
C ALA A 35 0.53 -0.78 -6.83
N ARG A 36 1.63 -0.42 -7.47
CA ARG A 36 1.84 -0.71 -8.89
C ARG A 36 1.97 -2.20 -9.17
N ASN A 37 2.75 -2.91 -8.35
CA ASN A 37 2.93 -4.35 -8.37
C ASN A 37 3.48 -4.82 -7.01
N GLU A 38 3.80 -6.11 -6.87
CA GLU A 38 4.25 -6.72 -5.61
C GLU A 38 5.51 -6.08 -5.00
N THR A 39 6.35 -5.43 -5.82
CA THR A 39 7.67 -4.94 -5.40
C THR A 39 7.87 -3.44 -5.60
N THR A 40 6.88 -2.74 -6.16
CA THR A 40 6.99 -1.30 -6.45
C THR A 40 5.69 -0.54 -6.20
N CYS A 41 5.85 0.73 -5.85
CA CYS A 41 4.74 1.66 -5.64
C CYS A 41 5.01 3.04 -6.24
N ASP A 42 3.93 3.79 -6.40
CA ASP A 42 3.97 5.22 -6.69
C ASP A 42 3.29 5.98 -5.55
N TYR A 43 3.74 7.19 -5.27
CA TYR A 43 3.09 8.04 -4.27
C TYR A 43 3.19 9.52 -4.61
N ARG A 44 2.21 10.29 -4.13
CA ARG A 44 2.15 11.74 -4.26
C ARG A 44 1.73 12.37 -2.94
N ILE A 45 2.37 13.48 -2.61
CA ILE A 45 2.13 14.23 -1.38
C ILE A 45 1.37 15.49 -1.76
N HIS A 46 0.11 15.58 -1.38
CA HIS A 46 -0.73 16.73 -1.70
C HIS A 46 -0.50 17.89 -0.75
N GLN A 47 -0.41 17.62 0.56
CA GLN A 47 -0.32 18.63 1.61
C GLN A 47 0.60 18.14 2.74
N GLY A 48 1.39 19.04 3.32
CA GLY A 48 2.33 18.75 4.41
C GLY A 48 3.70 19.38 4.16
N LEU A 49 4.71 18.95 4.91
CA LEU A 49 6.07 19.50 4.87
C LEU A 49 6.71 19.45 3.46
N VAL A 50 6.38 18.41 2.69
CA VAL A 50 6.92 18.16 1.35
C VAL A 50 5.80 18.09 0.30
N GLY A 51 4.75 18.92 0.48
CA GLY A 51 3.64 19.04 -0.47
C GLY A 51 4.13 19.33 -1.90
N GLY A 52 3.56 18.62 -2.88
CA GLY A 52 3.94 18.69 -4.30
C GLY A 52 4.94 17.61 -4.74
N ARG A 53 5.64 16.94 -3.82
CA ARG A 53 6.51 15.81 -4.15
C ARG A 53 5.69 14.63 -4.66
N TRP A 54 6.16 13.99 -5.73
CA TRP A 54 5.65 12.70 -6.20
C TRP A 54 6.81 11.84 -6.69
N VAL A 55 6.64 10.52 -6.58
CA VAL A 55 7.64 9.52 -6.97
C VAL A 55 6.93 8.35 -7.63
N THR A 56 7.54 7.81 -8.68
CA THR A 56 7.08 6.60 -9.37
C THR A 56 8.13 5.51 -9.35
N ASN A 57 7.69 4.26 -9.47
CA ASN A 57 8.54 3.07 -9.52
C ASN A 57 9.47 2.94 -8.30
N GLN A 58 9.02 3.40 -7.14
CA GLN A 58 9.75 3.24 -5.89
C GLN A 58 9.73 1.77 -5.49
N LYS A 59 10.91 1.18 -5.26
CA LYS A 59 11.00 -0.17 -4.71
C LYS A 59 10.43 -0.21 -3.29
N MET A 60 9.64 -1.24 -3.01
CA MET A 60 9.05 -1.50 -1.69
C MET A 60 9.18 -2.99 -1.33
N HIS A 61 8.99 -3.29 -0.05
CA HIS A 61 8.86 -4.65 0.46
C HIS A 61 7.47 -4.76 1.10
N ALA A 62 6.55 -5.46 0.44
CA ALA A 62 5.19 -5.67 0.90
C ALA A 62 5.04 -7.10 1.41
N ILE A 63 4.37 -7.26 2.54
CA ILE A 63 4.01 -8.55 3.14
C ILE A 63 2.60 -8.46 3.70
N GLN A 64 1.86 -9.57 3.64
CA GLN A 64 0.57 -9.69 4.30
C GLN A 64 0.80 -10.23 5.72
N PHE A 65 0.51 -9.41 6.72
CA PHE A 65 0.67 -9.76 8.14
C PHE A 65 -0.52 -10.56 8.66
N ALA A 66 -1.73 -10.28 8.17
CA ALA A 66 -2.94 -11.02 8.50
C ALA A 66 -3.94 -10.96 7.33
N PRO A 67 -5.02 -11.76 7.34
CA PRO A 67 -6.08 -11.62 6.33
C PRO A 67 -6.59 -10.17 6.24
N GLY A 68 -6.30 -9.49 5.12
CA GLY A 68 -6.65 -8.08 4.89
C GLY A 68 -5.72 -7.03 5.51
N ILE A 69 -4.57 -7.40 6.08
CA ILE A 69 -3.60 -6.48 6.73
C ILE A 69 -2.18 -6.76 6.27
#